data_AF-A0A444VPN2-F1
#
_entry.id   AF-A0A444VPN2-F1
#
_cell.length_a   1.000
_cell.length_b   1.000
_cell.length_c   1.000
_cell.angle_alpha   90.00
_cell.angle_beta   90.00
_cell.angle_gamma   90.00
#
_symmetry.space_group_name_H-M   'P 1'
#
loop_
_entity.id
_entity.type
_entity.pdbx_description
1 polymer ?
#
loop_
_entity_poly.entity_id
_entity_poly.type
_entity_poly.pdbx_seq_one_letter_code
_entity_poly.pdbx_strand_id
1 'polypeptide(L)'
;MLGIVKPYYPISLKKMTQLRFLVITLSTTLLLSCSSTPKVKYADGVSDQLEYDVILMGGQSNMVGQGKLIDLEPMSFPNITLFDFSANPNLSPPQGNFGPEVGLSTELSKNYPNRRFLLIKYAIGGASLLDWSPNYDAQKAEITGHPEFGNMYKRLIMLTDSLTNGHNVRFRALLWMQGERDARIPAAGVEYYQNFASLVNSIRKDLNSPDLPVIFGKVNPPPDRYPALDTVVRAQIRITQELPNTYLIDTDDLEKWEDDLHYSSSGLINLGVKFGKKLTEHIEVETNAIHD
;
A
#
# COMPACT_ATOMS: atom_id res chain seq x y z
N MET A 1 -45.10 -55.41 -38.95
CA MET A 1 -45.61 -54.41 -37.97
C MET A 1 -45.54 -55.06 -36.59
N LEU A 2 -44.37 -54.96 -35.96
CA LEU A 2 -43.95 -55.53 -34.67
C LEU A 2 -42.86 -54.56 -34.20
N GLY A 3 -42.83 -53.96 -33.01
CA GLY A 3 -43.21 -54.42 -31.68
C GLY A 3 -41.97 -54.20 -30.81
N ILE A 4 -41.98 -53.15 -29.98
CA ILE A 4 -40.95 -52.89 -28.96
C ILE A 4 -40.95 -54.04 -27.96
N VAL A 5 -39.78 -54.55 -27.54
CA VAL A 5 -39.41 -54.96 -26.16
C VAL A 5 -37.93 -55.44 -26.16
N LYS A 6 -37.04 -54.78 -25.40
CA LYS A 6 -35.76 -55.33 -24.87
C LYS A 6 -36.09 -56.30 -23.72
N PRO A 7 -35.34 -57.38 -23.38
CA PRO A 7 -34.09 -57.24 -22.60
C PRO A 7 -33.07 -58.42 -22.62
N TYR A 8 -32.05 -58.27 -21.77
CA TYR A 8 -31.12 -59.26 -21.14
C TYR A 8 -29.74 -59.57 -21.75
N TYR A 9 -28.72 -59.23 -20.94
CA TYR A 9 -27.35 -59.72 -20.97
C TYR A 9 -27.26 -61.19 -20.49
N PRO A 10 -26.18 -61.90 -20.84
CA PRO A 10 -25.18 -62.15 -19.80
C PRO A 10 -23.73 -62.02 -20.27
N ILE A 11 -22.87 -61.67 -19.30
CA ILE A 11 -21.41 -61.70 -19.38
C ILE A 11 -20.95 -63.16 -19.17
N SER A 12 -19.95 -63.63 -19.94
CA SER A 12 -19.00 -64.63 -19.45
C SER A 12 -17.66 -64.62 -20.19
N LEU A 13 -16.61 -64.63 -19.37
CA LEU A 13 -15.17 -64.61 -19.60
C LEU A 13 -14.62 -65.65 -20.60
N LYS A 14 -13.51 -65.30 -21.27
CA LYS A 14 -12.34 -66.19 -21.45
C LYS A 14 -11.03 -65.45 -21.82
N LYS A 15 -10.10 -65.49 -20.85
CA LYS A 15 -8.63 -65.72 -20.87
C LYS A 15 -7.69 -65.13 -21.96
N MET A 16 -6.74 -64.34 -21.44
CA MET A 16 -5.26 -64.41 -21.57
C MET A 16 -4.59 -64.44 -22.95
N THR A 17 -3.72 -63.45 -23.22
CA THR A 17 -2.29 -63.69 -23.50
C THR A 17 -1.46 -62.39 -23.42
N GLN A 18 -0.20 -62.55 -23.01
CA GLN A 18 0.81 -61.56 -22.64
C GLN A 18 1.29 -60.70 -23.83
N LEU A 19 1.78 -59.46 -23.58
CA LEU A 19 3.17 -59.08 -23.92
C LEU A 19 3.57 -57.62 -23.54
N ARG A 20 4.79 -57.53 -22.97
CA ARG A 20 5.78 -56.41 -22.95
C ARG A 20 5.55 -55.22 -22.00
N PHE A 21 6.27 -55.28 -20.88
CA PHE A 21 6.69 -54.11 -20.10
C PHE A 21 7.74 -53.32 -20.90
N LEU A 22 7.41 -52.10 -21.30
CA LEU A 22 8.39 -51.09 -21.71
C LEU A 22 8.77 -50.31 -20.44
N VAL A 23 9.97 -50.57 -19.90
CA VAL A 23 10.55 -49.74 -18.83
C VAL A 23 11.06 -48.46 -19.49
N ILE A 24 10.26 -47.40 -19.43
CA ILE A 24 10.74 -46.04 -19.71
C ILE A 24 11.42 -45.55 -18.45
N THR A 25 12.74 -45.49 -18.45
CA THR A 25 13.52 -44.78 -17.43
C THR A 25 13.23 -43.29 -17.55
N LEU A 26 12.31 -42.80 -16.72
CA LEU A 26 12.03 -41.39 -16.57
C LEU A 26 13.26 -40.76 -15.88
N SER A 27 14.13 -40.16 -16.68
CA SER A 27 15.22 -39.33 -16.16
C SER A 27 14.59 -38.12 -15.49
N THR A 28 14.58 -38.10 -14.16
CA THR A 28 14.20 -36.94 -13.37
C THR A 28 15.30 -35.90 -13.49
N THR A 29 15.23 -35.06 -14.53
CA THR A 29 15.89 -33.76 -14.55
C THR A 29 15.29 -32.94 -13.41
N LEU A 30 16.00 -32.90 -12.29
CA LEU A 30 15.74 -32.00 -11.19
C LEU A 30 15.99 -30.57 -11.72
N LEU A 31 14.93 -29.91 -12.18
CA LEU A 31 14.96 -28.49 -12.47
C LEU A 31 15.18 -27.78 -11.13
N LEU A 32 16.44 -27.46 -10.82
CA LEU A 32 16.77 -26.45 -9.83
C LEU A 32 16.17 -25.14 -10.32
N SER A 33 14.93 -24.86 -9.90
CA SER A 33 14.36 -23.54 -10.00
C SER A 33 15.27 -22.64 -9.17
N CYS A 34 16.12 -21.88 -9.84
CA CYS A 34 16.91 -20.84 -9.23
C CYS A 34 15.92 -19.73 -8.85
N SER A 35 15.26 -19.86 -7.70
CA SER A 35 14.47 -18.77 -7.14
C SER A 35 15.48 -17.70 -6.73
N SER A 36 15.59 -16.66 -7.56
CA SER A 36 16.39 -15.49 -7.20
C SER A 36 15.89 -14.98 -5.85
N THR A 37 16.81 -14.85 -4.89
CA THR A 37 16.47 -14.36 -3.55
C THR A 37 15.92 -12.94 -3.69
N PRO A 38 14.76 -12.62 -3.07
CA PRO A 38 14.20 -11.28 -3.18
C PRO A 38 15.18 -10.24 -2.63
N LYS A 39 15.35 -9.12 -3.35
CA LYS A 39 16.22 -8.00 -2.96
C LYS A 39 15.81 -7.36 -1.63
N VAL A 40 14.53 -7.42 -1.27
CA VAL A 40 14.04 -6.94 0.03
C VAL A 40 13.21 -8.05 0.67
N LYS A 41 13.54 -8.40 1.91
CA LYS A 41 12.84 -9.42 2.69
C LYS A 41 12.20 -8.84 3.94
N TYR A 42 10.88 -8.88 4.01
CA TYR A 42 10.08 -8.53 5.19
C TYR A 42 9.80 -9.76 6.07
N ALA A 43 9.28 -9.53 7.27
CA ALA A 43 8.76 -10.57 8.14
C ALA A 43 7.47 -11.18 7.57
N ASP A 44 7.24 -12.46 7.90
CA ASP A 44 6.08 -13.21 7.40
C ASP A 44 4.87 -13.03 8.33
N GLY A 45 3.78 -12.51 7.78
CA GLY A 45 2.45 -12.53 8.41
C GLY A 45 2.33 -11.75 9.73
N VAL A 46 1.20 -11.98 10.41
CA VAL A 46 0.82 -11.40 11.71
C VAL A 46 0.50 -12.55 12.67
N SER A 47 0.71 -12.35 13.97
CA SER A 47 0.49 -13.37 15.00
C SER A 47 -0.25 -12.81 16.19
N ASP A 48 -1.26 -13.54 16.68
CA ASP A 48 -2.09 -13.15 17.83
C ASP A 48 -1.32 -13.05 19.15
N GLN A 49 -0.13 -13.65 19.22
CA GLN A 49 0.70 -13.65 20.43
C GLN A 49 1.63 -12.44 20.52
N LEU A 50 1.64 -11.58 19.51
CA LEU A 50 2.56 -10.47 19.37
C LEU A 50 1.80 -9.16 19.26
N GLU A 51 2.39 -8.09 19.79
CA GLU A 51 1.90 -6.72 19.62
C GLU A 51 2.52 -6.09 18.36
N TYR A 52 1.72 -5.37 17.58
CA TYR A 52 2.15 -4.66 16.37
C TYR A 52 1.80 -3.18 16.41
N ASP A 53 2.76 -2.35 16.04
CA ASP A 53 2.55 -0.95 15.69
C ASP A 53 2.11 -0.83 14.23
N VAL A 54 0.87 -0.40 14.01
CA VAL A 54 0.27 -0.32 12.68
C VAL A 54 0.53 1.05 12.07
N ILE A 55 1.12 1.05 10.88
CA ILE A 55 1.32 2.24 10.06
C ILE A 55 0.50 2.09 8.78
N LEU A 56 -0.44 3.00 8.58
CA LEU A 56 -1.18 3.09 7.33
C LEU A 56 -0.40 3.95 6.35
N MET A 57 -0.38 3.56 5.07
CA MET A 57 0.29 4.29 4.01
C MET A 57 -0.68 4.47 2.84
N GLY A 58 -1.07 5.71 2.58
CA GLY A 58 -2.09 6.06 1.58
C GLY A 58 -1.63 7.13 0.58
N GLY A 59 -2.27 7.16 -0.58
CA GLY A 59 -2.08 8.25 -1.53
C GLY A 59 -2.15 7.83 -2.99
N GLN A 60 -1.25 8.36 -3.82
CA GLN A 60 -1.19 8.10 -5.27
C GLN A 60 0.18 7.58 -5.73
N SER A 61 0.59 7.84 -6.98
CA SER A 61 1.75 7.21 -7.62
C SER A 61 3.07 7.34 -6.85
N ASN A 62 3.33 8.46 -6.18
CA ASN A 62 4.51 8.64 -5.33
C ASN A 62 4.46 7.87 -4.00
N MET A 63 3.27 7.45 -3.54
CA MET A 63 3.11 6.45 -2.46
C MET A 63 3.20 5.01 -2.99
N VAL A 64 2.61 4.73 -4.16
CA VAL A 64 2.75 3.42 -4.83
C VAL A 64 4.23 3.08 -4.98
N GLY A 65 4.98 4.03 -5.54
CA GLY A 65 6.41 3.90 -5.80
C GLY A 65 6.72 3.36 -7.20
N GLN A 66 7.68 4.00 -7.86
CA GLN A 66 8.25 3.56 -9.13
C GLN A 66 9.75 3.25 -9.01
N GLY A 67 10.28 3.18 -7.78
CA GLY A 67 11.67 2.83 -7.51
C GLY A 67 11.95 1.42 -7.99
N LYS A 68 13.14 1.17 -8.55
CA LYS A 68 13.47 -0.11 -9.17
C LYS A 68 14.21 -1.01 -8.20
N LEU A 69 13.71 -2.23 -7.98
CA LEU A 69 14.37 -3.19 -7.07
C LEU A 69 15.82 -3.52 -7.48
N ILE A 70 16.18 -3.34 -8.76
CA ILE A 70 17.54 -3.52 -9.25
C ILE A 70 18.52 -2.48 -8.69
N ASP A 71 18.02 -1.31 -8.28
CA ASP A 71 18.83 -0.23 -7.71
C ASP A 71 19.16 -0.46 -6.22
N LEU A 72 18.55 -1.48 -5.60
CA LEU A 72 18.73 -1.79 -4.19
C LEU A 72 19.82 -2.84 -3.97
N GLU A 73 20.59 -2.66 -2.91
CA GLU A 73 21.32 -3.77 -2.28
C GLU A 73 20.35 -4.71 -1.56
N PRO A 74 20.71 -5.99 -1.36
CA PRO A 74 19.89 -6.91 -0.57
C PRO A 74 19.66 -6.39 0.86
N MET A 75 18.39 -6.36 1.30
CA MET A 75 17.98 -5.89 2.62
C MET A 75 17.01 -6.85 3.30
N SER A 76 17.01 -6.86 4.64
CA SER A 76 16.05 -7.62 5.42
C SER A 76 15.55 -6.82 6.62
N PHE A 77 14.24 -6.86 6.83
CA PHE A 77 13.53 -6.18 7.92
C PHE A 77 12.74 -7.22 8.73
N PRO A 78 13.39 -7.96 9.64
CA PRO A 78 12.76 -9.08 10.37
C PRO A 78 11.68 -8.63 11.37
N ASN A 79 11.59 -7.34 11.66
CA ASN A 79 10.63 -6.75 12.57
C ASN A 79 9.53 -5.96 11.85
N ILE A 80 9.49 -5.98 10.51
CA ILE A 80 8.51 -5.28 9.69
C ILE A 80 7.72 -6.31 8.87
N THR A 81 6.41 -6.35 9.07
CA THR A 81 5.47 -7.04 8.17
C THR A 81 4.86 -6.00 7.23
N LEU A 82 4.97 -6.21 5.92
CA LEU A 82 4.40 -5.33 4.91
C LEU A 82 3.27 -6.03 4.14
N PHE A 83 2.10 -5.41 4.13
CA PHE A 83 1.04 -5.71 3.17
C PHE A 83 0.92 -4.54 2.20
N ASP A 84 1.41 -4.75 0.99
CA ASP A 84 1.31 -3.79 -0.09
C ASP A 84 0.18 -4.16 -1.06
N PHE A 85 -0.92 -3.42 -0.95
CA PHE A 85 -2.07 -3.49 -1.83
C PHE A 85 -2.05 -2.40 -2.90
N SER A 86 -0.95 -1.66 -3.01
CA SER A 86 -0.80 -0.56 -3.97
C SER A 86 -0.68 -1.14 -5.36
N ALA A 87 -1.71 -0.88 -6.17
CA ALA A 87 -1.95 -1.70 -7.32
C ALA A 87 -2.89 -1.02 -8.30
N ASN A 88 -3.19 -1.72 -9.39
CA ASN A 88 -4.43 -1.52 -10.12
C ASN A 88 -5.65 -1.70 -9.17
N PRO A 89 -6.86 -1.27 -9.56
CA PRO A 89 -8.07 -1.40 -8.71
C PRO A 89 -8.42 -2.82 -8.25
N ASN A 90 -7.69 -3.86 -8.66
CA ASN A 90 -7.90 -5.26 -8.26
C ASN A 90 -6.96 -5.75 -7.14
N LEU A 91 -6.14 -4.88 -6.51
CA LEU A 91 -5.25 -5.20 -5.38
C LEU A 91 -4.17 -6.27 -5.67
N SER A 92 -3.68 -6.32 -6.91
CA SER A 92 -2.54 -7.19 -7.23
C SER A 92 -1.23 -6.53 -6.80
N PRO A 93 -0.35 -7.17 -6.00
CA PRO A 93 0.89 -6.55 -5.53
C PRO A 93 1.73 -5.98 -6.68
N PRO A 94 2.41 -4.84 -6.48
CA PRO A 94 3.26 -4.26 -7.52
C PRO A 94 4.45 -5.18 -7.77
N GLN A 95 4.71 -5.51 -9.03
CA GLN A 95 5.85 -6.34 -9.40
C GLN A 95 7.04 -5.46 -9.81
N GLY A 96 8.22 -5.75 -9.25
CA GLY A 96 9.49 -5.17 -9.71
C GLY A 96 9.80 -3.74 -9.25
N ASN A 97 8.86 -3.07 -8.58
CA ASN A 97 9.05 -1.72 -8.05
C ASN A 97 8.91 -1.68 -6.52
N PHE A 98 9.39 -0.61 -5.90
CA PHE A 98 9.21 -0.28 -4.50
C PHE A 98 8.82 1.21 -4.33
N GLY A 99 8.27 1.54 -3.17
CA GLY A 99 7.91 2.89 -2.74
C GLY A 99 8.59 3.33 -1.44
N PRO A 100 8.03 4.32 -0.73
CA PRO A 100 8.66 4.86 0.46
C PRO A 100 8.73 3.86 1.63
N GLU A 101 8.06 2.70 1.55
CA GLU A 101 8.11 1.67 2.57
C GLU A 101 9.53 1.16 2.84
N VAL A 102 10.42 1.19 1.84
CA VAL A 102 11.81 0.73 1.99
C VAL A 102 12.60 1.66 2.92
N GLY A 103 12.54 2.97 2.66
CA GLY A 103 13.19 3.97 3.50
C GLY A 103 12.58 4.03 4.90
N LEU A 104 11.24 3.92 4.99
CA LEU A 104 10.52 3.85 6.26
C LEU A 104 10.97 2.64 7.10
N SER A 105 11.02 1.45 6.48
CA SER A 105 11.42 0.21 7.15
C SER A 105 12.85 0.29 7.65
N THR A 106 13.74 0.93 6.89
CA THR A 106 15.13 1.16 7.31
C THR A 106 15.19 2.00 8.60
N GLU A 107 14.46 3.11 8.66
CA GLU A 107 14.42 3.94 9.87
C GLU A 107 13.77 3.22 11.05
N LEU A 108 12.65 2.52 10.85
CA LEU A 108 11.95 1.81 11.93
C LEU A 108 12.77 0.65 12.48
N SER A 109 13.36 -0.19 11.62
CA SER A 109 14.22 -1.30 12.04
C SER A 109 15.48 -0.83 12.75
N LYS A 110 16.04 0.31 12.33
CA LYS A 110 17.23 0.90 12.97
C LYS A 110 16.92 1.42 14.37
N ASN A 111 15.83 2.19 14.54
CA ASN A 111 15.52 2.85 15.81
C ASN A 111 14.77 1.92 16.78
N TYR A 112 14.03 0.94 16.29
CA TYR A 112 13.19 0.05 17.10
C TYR A 112 13.32 -1.43 16.72
N PRO A 113 14.52 -2.03 16.80
CA PRO A 113 14.76 -3.42 16.37
C PRO A 113 13.93 -4.45 17.16
N ASN A 114 13.47 -4.11 18.36
CA ASN A 114 12.69 -4.99 19.23
C ASN A 114 11.16 -4.79 19.12
N ARG A 115 10.70 -3.77 18.38
CA ARG A 115 9.28 -3.52 18.11
C ARG A 115 8.90 -4.14 16.78
N ARG A 116 7.64 -4.55 16.67
CA ARG A 116 7.08 -5.10 15.42
C ARG A 116 6.16 -4.09 14.79
N PHE A 117 6.36 -3.86 13.50
CA PHE A 117 5.53 -2.94 12.73
C PHE A 117 4.74 -3.69 11.68
N LEU A 118 3.47 -3.29 11.53
CA LEU A 118 2.59 -3.75 10.46
C LEU A 118 2.35 -2.56 9.52
N LEU A 119 2.98 -2.59 8.35
CA LEU A 119 2.79 -1.59 7.31
C LEU A 119 1.64 -2.03 6.40
N ILE A 120 0.59 -1.21 6.31
CA ILE A 120 -0.56 -1.44 5.43
C ILE A 120 -0.54 -0.34 4.37
N LYS A 121 -0.03 -0.67 3.18
CA LYS A 121 0.10 0.28 2.07
C LYS A 121 -1.00 0.06 1.05
N TYR A 122 -1.78 1.10 0.78
CA TYR A 122 -2.78 1.11 -0.28
C TYR A 122 -2.79 2.47 -0.98
N ALA A 123 -2.31 2.50 -2.22
CA ALA A 123 -2.31 3.68 -3.06
C ALA A 123 -2.60 3.29 -4.52
N ILE A 124 -3.17 4.22 -5.29
CA ILE A 124 -3.43 4.03 -6.73
C ILE A 124 -2.91 5.24 -7.50
N GLY A 125 -2.09 4.99 -8.53
CA GLY A 125 -1.57 6.04 -9.40
C GLY A 125 -2.69 6.86 -10.05
N GLY A 126 -2.59 8.19 -9.95
CA GLY A 126 -3.60 9.10 -10.51
C GLY A 126 -4.83 9.35 -9.63
N ALA A 127 -4.95 8.69 -8.48
CA ALA A 127 -6.05 8.93 -7.54
C ALA A 127 -6.05 10.37 -7.00
N SER A 128 -7.24 10.90 -6.82
CA SER A 128 -7.53 12.21 -6.21
C SER A 128 -8.18 12.06 -4.85
N LEU A 129 -8.35 13.16 -4.12
CA LEU A 129 -9.16 13.12 -2.89
C LEU A 129 -10.65 12.82 -3.12
N LEU A 130 -11.15 12.91 -4.36
CA LEU A 130 -12.53 12.52 -4.66
C LEU A 130 -12.70 10.98 -4.61
N ASP A 131 -11.67 10.23 -5.02
CA ASP A 131 -11.62 8.77 -4.93
C ASP A 131 -11.43 8.30 -3.48
N TRP A 132 -10.67 9.10 -2.71
CA TRP A 132 -10.43 8.89 -1.28
C TRP A 132 -11.52 9.48 -0.37
N SER A 133 -12.61 10.03 -0.93
CA SER A 133 -13.66 10.64 -0.12
C SER A 133 -14.37 9.58 0.76
N PRO A 134 -14.51 9.81 2.07
CA PRO A 134 -15.35 8.97 2.93
C PRO A 134 -16.80 8.89 2.43
N ASN A 135 -17.30 9.98 1.87
CA ASN A 135 -18.59 10.09 1.20
C ASN A 135 -18.40 10.01 -0.32
N TYR A 136 -17.77 8.93 -0.79
CA TYR A 136 -17.47 8.73 -2.21
C TYR A 136 -18.70 8.91 -3.09
N ASP A 137 -18.50 9.64 -4.20
CA ASP A 137 -19.49 9.90 -5.22
C ASP A 137 -18.82 9.72 -6.58
N ALA A 138 -19.29 8.72 -7.35
CA ALA A 138 -18.73 8.40 -8.65
C ALA A 138 -18.84 9.58 -9.65
N GLN A 139 -19.91 10.36 -9.59
CA GLN A 139 -20.07 11.53 -10.48
C GLN A 139 -19.06 12.63 -10.13
N LYS A 140 -18.71 12.78 -8.85
CA LYS A 140 -17.62 13.68 -8.46
C LYS A 140 -16.27 13.14 -8.89
N ALA A 141 -16.02 11.85 -8.73
CA ALA A 141 -14.77 11.21 -9.17
C ALA A 141 -14.54 11.31 -10.70
N GLU A 142 -15.60 11.47 -11.50
CA GLU A 142 -15.49 11.79 -12.93
C GLU A 142 -14.80 13.14 -13.20
N ILE A 143 -14.90 14.13 -12.30
CA ILE A 143 -14.19 15.43 -12.41
C ILE A 143 -12.68 15.20 -12.48
N THR A 144 -12.21 14.24 -11.70
CA THR A 144 -10.82 13.79 -11.66
C THR A 144 -10.59 12.56 -12.52
N GLY A 145 -11.55 12.13 -13.34
CA GLY A 145 -11.39 11.16 -14.42
C GLY A 145 -11.11 9.71 -14.02
N HIS A 146 -11.36 9.31 -12.76
CA HIS A 146 -11.13 7.92 -12.31
C HIS A 146 -12.26 7.31 -11.45
N PRO A 147 -13.54 7.42 -11.84
CA PRO A 147 -14.64 6.81 -11.08
C PRO A 147 -14.52 5.29 -10.93
N GLU A 148 -13.73 4.63 -11.79
CA GLU A 148 -13.47 3.19 -11.74
C GLU A 148 -12.66 2.76 -10.52
N PHE A 149 -11.97 3.67 -9.83
CA PHE A 149 -11.25 3.35 -8.59
C PHE A 149 -12.21 3.03 -7.43
N GLY A 150 -13.44 3.55 -7.49
CA GLY A 150 -14.43 3.37 -6.45
C GLY A 150 -14.03 4.05 -5.13
N ASN A 151 -14.69 3.67 -4.04
CA ASN A 151 -14.43 4.24 -2.73
C ASN A 151 -13.13 3.67 -2.13
N MET A 152 -12.01 4.35 -2.36
CA MET A 152 -10.69 3.93 -1.90
C MET A 152 -10.57 4.03 -0.37
N TYR A 153 -11.18 5.02 0.27
CA TYR A 153 -11.20 5.15 1.72
C TYR A 153 -11.82 3.92 2.40
N LYS A 154 -13.03 3.54 1.98
CA LYS A 154 -13.72 2.37 2.54
C LYS A 154 -12.89 1.11 2.35
N ARG A 155 -12.20 1.00 1.22
CA ARG A 155 -11.31 -0.14 0.95
C ARG A 155 -10.10 -0.17 1.89
N LEU A 156 -9.46 0.97 2.17
CA LEU A 156 -8.39 1.05 3.16
C LEU A 156 -8.88 0.60 4.54
N ILE A 157 -10.05 1.07 4.99
CA ILE A 157 -10.62 0.67 6.28
C ILE A 157 -10.91 -0.84 6.31
N MET A 158 -11.50 -1.40 5.24
CA MET A 158 -11.75 -2.84 5.14
C MET A 158 -10.46 -3.68 5.16
N LEU A 159 -9.42 -3.25 4.43
CA LEU A 159 -8.12 -3.93 4.43
C LEU A 159 -7.47 -3.86 5.82
N THR A 160 -7.55 -2.70 6.45
CA THR A 160 -7.02 -2.48 7.81
C THR A 160 -7.71 -3.39 8.80
N ASP A 161 -9.05 -3.41 8.82
CA ASP A 161 -9.83 -4.32 9.68
C ASP A 161 -9.48 -5.78 9.44
N SER A 162 -9.38 -6.22 8.17
CA SER A 162 -9.04 -7.61 7.84
C SER A 162 -7.67 -8.07 8.33
N LEU A 163 -6.74 -7.14 8.53
CA LEU A 163 -5.37 -7.43 8.96
C LEU A 163 -5.14 -7.18 10.45
N THR A 164 -6.09 -6.54 11.14
CA THR A 164 -5.90 -6.08 12.53
C THR A 164 -6.94 -6.61 13.49
N ASN A 165 -8.13 -6.97 13.02
CA ASN A 165 -9.20 -7.49 13.86
C ASN A 165 -8.78 -8.82 14.50
N GLY A 166 -8.93 -8.92 15.83
CA GLY A 166 -8.49 -10.08 16.62
C GLY A 166 -6.99 -10.10 16.98
N HIS A 167 -6.19 -9.15 16.47
CA HIS A 167 -4.77 -9.02 16.79
C HIS A 167 -4.53 -7.91 17.82
N ASN A 168 -3.43 -8.02 18.58
CA ASN A 168 -2.99 -6.95 19.49
C ASN A 168 -2.26 -5.86 18.69
N VAL A 169 -2.96 -4.78 18.36
CA VAL A 169 -2.43 -3.71 17.51
C VAL A 169 -2.54 -2.32 18.14
N ARG A 170 -1.63 -1.43 17.77
CA ARG A 170 -1.69 0.00 18.08
C ARG A 170 -1.47 0.83 16.81
N PHE A 171 -2.45 1.63 16.42
CA PHE A 171 -2.31 2.53 15.26
C PHE A 171 -1.39 3.70 15.61
N ARG A 172 -0.27 3.85 14.90
CA ARG A 172 0.72 4.90 15.20
C ARG A 172 0.72 6.06 14.21
N ALA A 173 0.36 5.84 12.95
CA ALA A 173 0.24 6.93 11.99
C ALA A 173 -0.51 6.55 10.71
N LEU A 174 -1.02 7.58 10.04
CA LEU A 174 -1.23 7.59 8.60
C LEU A 174 -0.09 8.36 7.93
N LEU A 175 0.63 7.69 7.03
CA LEU A 175 1.58 8.31 6.12
C LEU A 175 0.89 8.57 4.77
N TRP A 176 1.01 9.78 4.25
CA TRP A 176 0.23 10.22 3.09
C TRP A 176 1.08 10.94 2.04
N MET A 177 1.05 10.47 0.80
CA MET A 177 1.69 11.16 -0.32
C MET A 177 0.72 11.25 -1.51
N GLN A 178 0.03 12.38 -1.59
CA GLN A 178 -0.96 12.67 -2.62
C GLN A 178 -1.25 14.16 -2.72
N GLY A 179 -1.58 14.58 -3.94
CA GLY A 179 -2.18 15.88 -4.23
C GLY A 179 -1.89 16.36 -5.64
N GLU A 180 -1.01 15.67 -6.37
CA GLU A 180 -0.68 16.03 -7.74
C GLU A 180 -1.90 15.88 -8.66
N ARG A 181 -2.81 14.92 -8.43
CA ARG A 181 -4.06 14.86 -9.24
C ARG A 181 -4.95 16.08 -9.00
N ASP A 182 -5.19 16.43 -7.74
CA ASP A 182 -6.00 17.60 -7.37
C ASP A 182 -5.35 18.92 -7.82
N ALA A 183 -4.01 19.01 -7.80
CA ALA A 183 -3.26 20.16 -8.31
C ALA A 183 -3.35 20.30 -9.84
N ARG A 184 -3.59 19.20 -10.55
CA ARG A 184 -3.82 19.21 -12.01
C ARG A 184 -5.18 19.76 -12.38
N ILE A 185 -6.19 19.56 -11.52
CA ILE A 185 -7.60 19.87 -11.82
C ILE A 185 -8.09 20.95 -10.86
N PRO A 186 -8.18 22.24 -11.27
CA PRO A 186 -8.54 23.34 -10.38
C PRO A 186 -9.82 23.13 -9.56
N ALA A 187 -10.84 22.52 -10.15
CA ALA A 187 -12.09 22.21 -9.45
C ALA A 187 -11.91 21.23 -8.27
N ALA A 188 -10.94 20.33 -8.35
CA ALA A 188 -10.57 19.46 -7.23
C ALA A 188 -9.62 20.18 -6.25
N GLY A 189 -8.64 20.92 -6.78
CA GLY A 189 -7.64 21.63 -5.97
C GLY A 189 -8.24 22.64 -4.99
N VAL A 190 -9.30 23.36 -5.36
CA VAL A 190 -9.98 24.31 -4.45
C VAL A 190 -10.65 23.64 -3.25
N GLU A 191 -11.03 22.36 -3.39
CA GLU A 191 -11.67 21.56 -2.35
C GLU A 191 -10.67 20.75 -1.50
N TYR A 192 -9.37 20.81 -1.82
CA TYR A 192 -8.35 19.92 -1.24
C TYR A 192 -8.34 19.94 0.29
N TYR A 193 -8.39 21.12 0.91
CA TYR A 193 -8.42 21.24 2.37
C TYR A 193 -9.63 20.50 2.97
N GLN A 194 -10.83 20.73 2.45
CA GLN A 194 -12.05 20.15 3.01
C GLN A 194 -12.06 18.63 2.85
N ASN A 195 -11.66 18.15 1.66
CA ASN A 195 -11.62 16.73 1.38
C ASN A 195 -10.55 16.02 2.21
N PHE A 196 -9.36 16.61 2.37
CA PHE A 196 -8.29 15.99 3.16
C PHE A 196 -8.61 16.01 4.66
N ALA A 197 -9.15 17.11 5.19
CA ALA A 197 -9.62 17.18 6.57
C ALA A 197 -10.72 16.15 6.85
N SER A 198 -11.67 15.98 5.91
CA SER A 198 -12.71 14.96 5.99
C SER A 198 -12.12 13.56 6.05
N LEU A 199 -11.18 13.23 5.15
CA LEU A 199 -10.46 11.96 5.14
C LEU A 199 -9.77 11.68 6.49
N VAL A 200 -8.98 12.64 6.99
CA VAL A 200 -8.25 12.49 8.26
C VAL A 200 -9.20 12.24 9.42
N ASN A 201 -10.25 13.04 9.56
CA ASN A 201 -11.22 12.90 10.65
C ASN A 201 -11.98 11.57 10.57
N SER A 202 -12.35 11.14 9.36
CA SER A 202 -13.01 9.86 9.13
C SER A 202 -12.10 8.66 9.42
N ILE A 203 -10.81 8.72 9.07
CA ILE A 203 -9.84 7.67 9.45
C ILE A 203 -9.69 7.61 10.97
N ARG A 204 -9.48 8.74 11.64
CA ARG A 204 -9.37 8.81 13.10
C ARG A 204 -10.59 8.22 13.80
N LYS A 205 -11.78 8.55 13.31
CA LYS A 205 -13.04 8.04 13.84
C LYS A 205 -13.16 6.52 13.66
N ASP A 206 -12.98 6.02 12.44
CA ASP A 206 -13.22 4.60 12.13
C ASP A 206 -12.17 3.68 12.77
N LEU A 207 -10.96 4.19 13.02
CA LEU A 207 -9.91 3.48 13.76
C LEU A 207 -9.97 3.70 15.28
N ASN A 208 -10.98 4.44 15.78
CA ASN A 208 -11.09 4.86 17.18
C ASN A 208 -9.78 5.44 17.75
N SER A 209 -9.09 6.24 16.93
CA SER A 209 -7.77 6.81 17.22
C SER A 209 -7.83 8.33 16.99
N PRO A 210 -8.48 9.10 17.89
CA PRO A 210 -8.74 10.54 17.68
C PRO A 210 -7.46 11.38 17.52
N ASP A 211 -6.37 10.93 18.12
CA ASP A 211 -5.08 11.62 18.09
C ASP A 211 -4.09 11.05 17.05
N LEU A 212 -4.54 10.12 16.19
CA LEU A 212 -3.67 9.46 15.20
C LEU A 212 -2.84 10.50 14.42
N PRO A 213 -1.50 10.46 14.51
CA PRO A 213 -0.63 11.30 13.71
C PRO A 213 -0.87 11.09 12.21
N VAL A 214 -1.03 12.19 11.47
CA VAL A 214 -1.05 12.17 10.00
C VAL A 214 0.16 12.91 9.49
N ILE A 215 1.08 12.18 8.86
CA ILE A 215 2.32 12.73 8.32
C ILE A 215 2.21 12.68 6.79
N PHE A 216 2.35 13.81 6.13
CA PHE A 216 2.12 13.92 4.69
C PHE A 216 3.18 14.74 3.98
N GLY A 217 3.49 14.36 2.75
CA GLY A 217 4.48 15.05 1.92
C GLY A 217 3.91 16.26 1.20
N LYS A 218 4.69 17.35 1.15
CA LYS A 218 4.40 18.48 0.26
C LYS A 218 4.38 17.99 -1.18
N VAL A 219 3.39 18.40 -1.96
CA VAL A 219 3.39 18.10 -3.39
C VAL A 219 4.24 19.11 -4.15
N ASN A 220 5.03 18.63 -5.11
CA ASN A 220 5.92 19.44 -5.92
C ASN A 220 5.98 19.00 -7.40
N PRO A 221 4.81 18.78 -8.07
CA PRO A 221 4.78 18.54 -9.50
C PRO A 221 5.21 19.79 -10.30
N PRO A 222 5.50 19.66 -11.60
CA PRO A 222 5.97 20.76 -12.41
C PRO A 222 4.85 21.79 -12.65
N PRO A 223 4.99 23.06 -12.23
CA PRO A 223 3.89 24.02 -12.15
C PRO A 223 3.08 24.23 -13.45
N ASP A 224 3.75 24.21 -14.61
CA ASP A 224 3.11 24.45 -15.92
C ASP A 224 1.98 23.46 -16.26
N ARG A 225 2.03 22.26 -15.68
CA ARG A 225 1.00 21.21 -15.89
C ARG A 225 -0.02 21.12 -14.75
N TYR A 226 0.16 21.89 -13.67
CA TYR A 226 -0.57 21.76 -12.41
C TYR A 226 -1.01 23.14 -11.92
N PRO A 227 -2.00 23.75 -12.57
CA PRO A 227 -2.40 25.14 -12.33
C PRO A 227 -2.95 25.41 -10.92
N ALA A 228 -3.33 24.36 -10.18
CA ALA A 228 -3.81 24.48 -8.80
C ALA A 228 -2.76 24.08 -7.75
N LEU A 229 -1.49 23.94 -8.12
CA LEU A 229 -0.40 23.57 -7.22
C LEU A 229 -0.35 24.47 -5.98
N ASP A 230 -0.29 25.79 -6.16
CA ASP A 230 -0.23 26.75 -5.05
C ASP A 230 -1.47 26.68 -4.15
N THR A 231 -2.63 26.33 -4.72
CA THR A 231 -3.87 26.13 -3.95
C THR A 231 -3.76 24.88 -3.09
N VAL A 232 -3.29 23.76 -3.64
CA VAL A 232 -3.10 22.51 -2.91
C VAL A 232 -2.01 22.65 -1.83
N VAL A 233 -0.87 23.28 -2.13
CA VAL A 233 0.21 23.48 -1.15
C VAL A 233 -0.26 24.39 -0.01
N ARG A 234 -1.00 25.47 -0.30
CA ARG A 234 -1.61 26.30 0.75
C ARG A 234 -2.62 25.51 1.59
N ALA A 235 -3.40 24.63 0.98
CA ALA A 235 -4.29 23.74 1.71
C ALA A 235 -3.52 22.75 2.60
N GLN A 236 -2.42 22.14 2.12
CA GLN A 236 -1.54 21.29 2.90
C GLN A 236 -0.95 22.01 4.11
N ILE A 237 -0.49 23.25 3.94
CA ILE A 237 0.00 24.09 5.05
C ILE A 237 -1.13 24.39 6.03
N ARG A 238 -2.30 24.80 5.53
CA ARG A 238 -3.47 25.11 6.37
C ARG A 238 -3.91 23.92 7.22
N ILE A 239 -3.84 22.69 6.70
CA ILE A 239 -4.13 21.48 7.47
C ILE A 239 -3.25 21.40 8.72
N THR A 240 -1.95 21.66 8.61
CA THR A 240 -1.04 21.64 9.78
C THR A 240 -1.33 22.72 10.82
N GLN A 241 -2.01 23.81 10.43
CA GLN A 241 -2.35 24.92 11.30
C GLN A 241 -3.70 24.70 12.01
N GLU A 242 -4.64 24.06 11.35
CA GLU A 242 -6.04 23.96 11.80
C GLU A 242 -6.44 22.56 12.28
N LEU A 243 -5.73 21.51 11.86
CA LEU A 243 -6.05 20.13 12.24
C LEU A 243 -4.93 19.56 13.13
N PRO A 244 -5.22 19.18 14.39
CA PRO A 244 -4.21 18.73 15.34
C PRO A 244 -3.57 17.41 14.90
N ASN A 245 -2.35 17.15 15.39
CA ASN A 245 -1.57 15.95 15.10
C ASN A 245 -1.40 15.68 13.59
N THR A 246 -1.21 16.75 12.82
CA THR A 246 -0.92 16.67 11.39
C THR A 246 0.40 17.36 11.06
N TYR A 247 1.21 16.74 10.20
CA TYR A 247 2.58 17.15 9.96
C TYR A 247 2.92 17.09 8.48
N LEU A 248 3.38 18.21 7.94
CA LEU A 248 3.84 18.33 6.57
C LEU A 248 5.36 18.13 6.51
N ILE A 249 5.84 17.14 5.75
CA ILE A 249 7.26 16.98 5.44
C ILE A 249 7.59 17.67 4.12
N ASP A 250 8.72 18.37 4.09
CA ASP A 250 9.24 18.97 2.86
C ASP A 250 9.90 17.92 1.96
N THR A 251 9.59 18.00 0.67
CA THR A 251 9.95 17.03 -0.36
C THR A 251 10.63 17.67 -1.57
N ASP A 252 10.86 18.99 -1.57
CA ASP A 252 11.45 19.72 -2.70
C ASP A 252 12.89 19.28 -3.01
N ASP A 253 13.60 18.76 -2.01
CA ASP A 253 14.95 18.21 -2.13
C ASP A 253 14.99 16.77 -2.65
N LEU A 254 13.85 16.11 -2.83
CA LEU A 254 13.81 14.72 -3.25
C LEU A 254 14.03 14.58 -4.75
N GLU A 255 14.95 13.69 -5.11
CA GLU A 255 15.29 13.37 -6.49
C GLU A 255 14.08 12.79 -7.24
N LYS A 256 13.88 13.25 -8.48
CA LYS A 256 12.83 12.79 -9.39
C LYS A 256 13.42 12.12 -10.61
N TRP A 257 12.62 11.30 -11.29
CA TRP A 257 12.91 10.85 -12.65
C TRP A 257 12.85 12.03 -13.63
N GLU A 258 13.23 11.76 -14.88
CA GLU A 258 13.25 12.76 -15.97
C GLU A 258 11.87 13.38 -16.28
N ASP A 259 10.77 12.77 -15.82
CA ASP A 259 9.42 13.30 -15.99
C ASP A 259 9.07 14.46 -15.04
N ASP A 260 9.99 14.79 -14.13
CA ASP A 260 9.91 15.82 -13.09
C ASP A 260 8.67 15.69 -12.18
N LEU A 261 8.09 14.49 -12.11
CA LEU A 261 6.85 14.23 -11.38
C LEU A 261 7.02 13.10 -10.38
N HIS A 262 7.60 11.98 -10.80
CA HIS A 262 7.74 10.81 -9.97
C HIS A 262 9.10 10.77 -9.31
N TYR A 263 9.14 10.49 -8.00
CA TYR A 263 10.39 10.35 -7.28
C TYR A 263 11.21 9.16 -7.82
N SER A 264 12.53 9.35 -7.88
CA SER A 264 13.44 8.27 -8.27
C SER A 264 13.55 7.20 -7.18
N SER A 265 14.29 6.12 -7.44
CA SER A 265 14.62 5.13 -6.39
C SER A 265 15.24 5.81 -5.17
N SER A 266 16.18 6.73 -5.36
CA SER A 266 16.81 7.55 -4.31
C SER A 266 15.78 8.47 -3.63
N GLY A 267 14.96 9.17 -4.42
CA GLY A 267 13.90 10.05 -3.91
C GLY A 267 12.88 9.31 -3.03
N LEU A 268 12.46 8.10 -3.40
CA LEU A 268 11.50 7.29 -2.64
C LEU A 268 12.11 6.75 -1.34
N ILE A 269 13.37 6.33 -1.35
CA ILE A 269 14.09 5.95 -0.12
C ILE A 269 14.11 7.15 0.82
N ASN A 270 14.50 8.33 0.33
CA ASN A 270 14.59 9.55 1.14
C ASN A 270 13.21 10.03 1.62
N LEU A 271 12.15 9.87 0.83
CA LEU A 271 10.77 10.11 1.26
C LEU A 271 10.41 9.21 2.45
N GLY A 272 10.71 7.91 2.33
CA GLY A 272 10.51 6.94 3.41
C GLY A 272 11.29 7.28 4.68
N VAL A 273 12.55 7.71 4.54
CA VAL A 273 13.40 8.16 5.65
C VAL A 273 12.80 9.38 6.33
N LYS A 274 12.31 10.38 5.57
CA LYS A 274 11.66 11.57 6.14
C LYS A 274 10.38 11.22 6.90
N PHE A 275 9.55 10.32 6.35
CA PHE A 275 8.40 9.78 7.08
C PHE A 275 8.83 9.07 8.37
N GLY A 276 9.83 8.18 8.29
CA GLY A 276 10.34 7.43 9.43
C GLY A 276 10.86 8.32 10.55
N LYS A 277 11.69 9.31 10.23
CA LYS A 277 12.20 10.30 11.18
C LYS A 277 11.08 11.07 11.87
N LYS A 278 10.07 11.51 11.10
CA LYS A 278 8.95 12.24 11.69
C LYS A 278 8.11 11.34 12.59
N LEU A 279 7.88 10.09 12.17
CA LEU A 279 7.14 9.11 12.95
C LEU A 279 7.86 8.75 14.27
N THR A 280 9.19 8.58 14.26
CA THR A 280 9.96 8.24 15.46
C THR A 280 9.86 9.31 16.53
N GLU A 281 9.83 10.60 16.15
CA GLU A 281 9.59 11.71 17.10
C GLU A 281 8.28 11.54 17.89
N HIS A 282 7.23 11.01 17.26
CA HIS A 282 5.92 10.85 17.89
C HIS A 282 5.80 9.57 18.71
N ILE A 283 6.44 8.50 18.26
CA ILE A 283 6.48 7.23 19.00
C ILE A 283 7.24 7.38 20.33
N GLU A 284 8.30 8.19 20.38
CA GLU A 284 9.07 8.44 21.60
C GLU A 284 8.27 9.22 22.64
N VAL A 285 7.51 10.24 22.22
CA VAL A 285 6.68 11.07 23.11
C VAL A 285 5.61 10.23 23.82
N GLU A 286 4.93 9.32 23.11
CA GLU A 286 3.94 8.43 23.72
C GLU A 286 4.55 7.48 24.76
N THR A 287 5.80 7.06 24.57
CA THR A 287 6.47 6.15 25.51
C THR A 287 6.81 6.87 26.82
N ASN A 288 7.25 8.13 26.75
CA ASN A 288 7.57 8.92 27.94
C ASN A 288 6.32 9.30 28.74
N ALA A 289 5.19 9.58 28.07
CA ALA A 289 3.93 9.92 28.74
C ALA A 289 3.28 8.76 29.53
N ILE A 290 3.71 7.51 29.32
CA ILE A 290 3.24 6.33 30.07
C ILE A 290 4.07 6.09 31.35
N HIS A 291 5.25 6.70 31.44
CA HIS A 291 6.18 6.52 32.55
C HIS A 291 6.15 7.65 33.60
N ASP A 292 5.39 8.72 33.36
CA ASP A 292 5.11 9.82 34.29
C ASP A 292 3.69 9.69 34.89
#